data_AF-Q50FW9-F1
#
_entry.id   AF-Q50FW9-F1
#
_cell.length_a   1.000
_cell.length_b   1.000
_cell.length_c   1.000
_cell.angle_alpha   90.00
_cell.angle_beta   90.00
_cell.angle_gamma   90.00
#
_symmetry.space_group_name_H-M   'P 1'
#
loop_
_entity.id
_entity.type
_entity.pdbx_description
1 polymer ?
#
loop_
_entity_poly.entity_id
_entity_poly.type
_entity_poly.pdbx_seq_one_letter_code
_entity_poly.pdbx_strand_id
1 'polypeptide(L)'
;MAIEFNIQESKILKGVYIITPNKFRDLRGEIWTAFTSKAVDKLLPNGLKFIHDKFIHSKHNVIRGIHGDVKTYKLATCVYGEIHQVVVDCRKDSPTYLKYEKFIIN
;
A
#
# COMPACT_ATOMS: atom_id res chain seq x y z
N MET A 1 18.22 14.80 5.84
CA MET A 1 17.07 13.91 6.06
C MET A 1 17.06 12.91 4.91
N ALA A 2 17.41 11.65 5.15
CA ALA A 2 17.46 10.64 4.09
C ALA A 2 16.04 10.15 3.78
N ILE A 3 15.69 9.94 2.51
CA ILE A 3 14.43 9.32 2.10
C ILE A 3 14.71 7.83 1.94
N GLU A 4 14.20 7.02 2.85
CA GLU A 4 14.45 5.58 2.90
C GLU A 4 13.14 4.80 2.99
N PHE A 5 13.10 3.68 2.29
CA PHE A 5 11.97 2.76 2.28
C PHE A 5 12.49 1.35 2.58
N ASN A 6 11.99 0.72 3.64
CA ASN A 6 12.12 -0.72 3.81
C ASN A 6 10.99 -1.40 3.04
N ILE A 7 11.33 -2.23 2.07
CA ILE A 7 10.35 -2.90 1.18
C ILE A 7 10.48 -4.40 1.36
N GLN A 8 9.36 -5.05 1.66
CA GLN A 8 9.29 -6.50 1.89
C GLN A 8 8.12 -7.07 1.09
N GLU A 9 8.36 -8.18 0.37
CA GLU A 9 7.27 -8.93 -0.23
C GLU A 9 6.52 -9.72 0.86
N SER A 10 5.21 -9.84 0.72
CA SER A 10 4.39 -10.69 1.58
C SER A 10 4.87 -12.14 1.53
N LYS A 11 4.89 -12.78 2.71
CA LYS A 11 5.19 -14.22 2.84
C LYS A 11 4.02 -15.11 2.41
N ILE A 12 2.83 -14.53 2.27
CA ILE A 12 1.59 -15.25 1.97
C ILE A 12 1.17 -14.97 0.53
N LEU A 13 1.08 -13.69 0.13
CA LEU A 13 0.54 -13.27 -1.16
C LEU A 13 1.66 -12.76 -2.08
N LYS A 14 2.14 -13.63 -2.98
CA LYS A 14 3.16 -13.25 -3.97
C LYS A 14 2.73 -12.04 -4.81
N GLY A 15 3.58 -11.03 -4.92
CA GLY A 15 3.34 -9.77 -5.62
C GLY A 15 2.68 -8.68 -4.78
N VAL A 16 2.39 -8.93 -3.50
CA VAL A 16 1.97 -7.90 -2.54
C VAL A 16 3.20 -7.44 -1.75
N TYR A 17 3.42 -6.13 -1.68
CA TYR A 17 4.56 -5.54 -0.99
C TYR A 17 4.14 -4.67 0.18
N ILE A 18 4.89 -4.77 1.28
CA ILE A 18 4.81 -3.92 2.46
C ILE A 18 5.94 -2.90 2.36
N ILE A 19 5.59 -1.61 2.41
CA ILE A 19 6.55 -0.50 2.29
C ILE A 19 6.50 0.31 3.58
N THR A 20 7.62 0.40 4.28
CA THR A 20 7.76 1.19 5.50
C THR A 20 8.70 2.37 5.25
N PRO A 21 8.18 3.61 5.17
CA PRO A 21 9.02 4.79 5.05
C PRO A 21 9.68 5.12 6.39
N ASN A 22 10.88 5.70 6.36
CA ASN A 22 11.43 6.34 7.56
C ASN A 22 10.66 7.63 7.88
N LYS A 23 10.63 8.00 9.16
CA LYS A 23 9.99 9.22 9.65
C LYS A 23 10.91 10.00 10.56
N PHE A 24 10.82 11.32 10.46
CA PHE A 24 11.55 12.25 11.32
C PHE A 24 10.54 12.97 12.20
N ARG A 25 10.85 13.09 13.49
CA ARG A 25 9.96 13.67 14.48
C ARG A 25 10.69 14.74 15.29
N ASP A 26 10.00 15.86 15.53
CA ASP A 26 10.39 16.87 16.50
C ASP A 26 9.17 17.42 17.25
N LEU A 27 9.33 18.50 18.00
CA LEU A 27 8.26 19.12 18.79
C LEU A 27 7.07 19.61 17.96
N ARG A 28 7.25 19.82 16.64
CA ARG A 28 6.21 20.30 15.71
C ARG A 28 5.36 19.16 15.16
N GLY A 29 5.90 17.94 15.15
CA GLY A 29 5.22 16.77 14.58
C GLY A 29 6.17 15.82 13.85
N GLU A 30 5.64 15.11 12.85
CA GLU A 30 6.35 14.12 12.05
C GLU A 30 6.39 14.52 10.57
N ILE A 31 7.51 14.23 9.89
CA ILE A 31 7.68 14.35 8.44
C ILE A 31 8.16 13.01 7.91
N TRP A 32 7.53 12.54 6.83
CA TRP A 32 7.88 11.32 6.13
C TRP A 32 7.52 11.45 4.65
N THR A 33 8.19 10.68 3.80
CA THR A 33 7.90 10.63 2.36
C THR A 33 7.16 9.34 2.05
N ALA A 34 5.91 9.45 1.61
CA ALA A 34 5.08 8.28 1.28
C ALA A 34 5.51 7.58 -0.01
N PHE A 35 6.03 8.35 -0.97
CA PHE A 35 6.32 7.88 -2.32
C PHE A 35 7.42 8.71 -2.96
N THR A 36 8.31 8.05 -3.68
CA THR A 36 9.10 8.67 -4.76
C THR A 36 9.12 7.72 -5.94
N SER A 37 9.02 8.26 -7.16
CA SER A 37 9.12 7.47 -8.40
C SER A 37 10.39 6.61 -8.42
N LYS A 38 11.54 7.19 -8.04
CA LYS A 38 12.84 6.49 -8.00
C LYS A 38 12.84 5.22 -7.11
N ALA A 39 12.10 5.23 -6.00
CA ALA A 39 12.06 4.11 -5.07
C ALA A 39 10.93 3.12 -5.39
N VAL A 40 9.73 3.64 -5.62
CA VAL A 40 8.51 2.82 -5.61
C VAL A 40 8.07 2.39 -7.02
N ASP A 41 8.32 3.16 -8.08
CA ASP A 41 7.96 2.74 -9.44
C ASP A 41 8.73 1.48 -9.88
N LYS A 42 9.87 1.18 -9.24
CA LYS A 42 10.63 -0.06 -9.47
C LYS A 42 9.86 -1.33 -9.12
N LEU A 43 8.78 -1.23 -8.36
CA LEU A 43 7.90 -2.36 -8.03
C LEU A 43 6.88 -2.64 -9.13
N LEU A 44 6.72 -1.72 -10.08
CA LEU A 44 5.83 -1.89 -11.22
C LEU A 44 6.56 -2.56 -12.39
N PRO A 45 5.84 -3.27 -13.27
CA PRO A 45 6.36 -3.66 -14.57
C PRO A 45 6.92 -2.47 -15.36
N ASN A 46 7.93 -2.75 -16.18
CA ASN A 46 8.60 -1.73 -17.00
C ASN A 46 7.63 -0.88 -17.80
N GLY A 47 7.83 0.44 -17.78
CA GLY A 47 7.02 1.42 -18.51
C GLY A 47 5.77 1.89 -17.76
N LEU A 48 5.41 1.28 -16.62
CA LEU A 48 4.32 1.76 -15.77
C LEU A 48 4.82 2.77 -14.73
N LYS A 49 3.92 3.69 -14.36
CA LYS A 49 4.15 4.73 -13.35
C LYS A 49 2.88 4.96 -12.54
N PHE A 50 3.02 5.35 -11.28
CA PHE A 50 1.89 5.92 -10.53
C PHE A 50 1.57 7.32 -11.06
N ILE A 51 0.32 7.54 -11.46
CA ILE A 51 -0.13 8.80 -12.11
C ILE A 51 -1.42 9.36 -11.49
N HIS A 52 -1.93 8.75 -10.42
CA HIS A 52 -3.21 9.11 -9.85
C HIS A 52 -3.19 9.01 -8.32
N ASP A 53 -3.39 10.14 -7.66
CA ASP A 53 -3.52 10.25 -6.22
C ASP A 53 -4.99 10.32 -5.82
N LYS A 54 -5.37 9.60 -4.76
CA LYS A 54 -6.75 9.56 -4.29
C LYS A 54 -6.80 9.47 -2.77
N PHE A 55 -7.59 10.36 -2.17
CA PHE A 55 -7.89 10.34 -0.74
C PHE A 55 -9.33 9.94 -0.50
N ILE A 56 -9.53 9.24 0.61
CA ILE A 56 -10.83 8.77 1.07
C ILE A 56 -10.93 9.13 2.55
N HIS A 57 -11.94 9.91 2.91
CA HIS A 57 -12.30 10.15 4.30
C HIS A 57 -13.51 9.27 4.64
N SER A 58 -13.40 8.47 5.71
CA SER A 58 -14.44 7.51 6.11
C SER A 58 -14.78 7.71 7.58
N LYS A 59 -16.05 7.48 7.93
CA LYS A 59 -16.50 7.41 9.33
C LYS A 59 -16.12 6.04 9.91
N HIS A 60 -16.07 5.95 11.25
CA HIS A 60 -15.91 4.68 11.95
C HIS A 60 -16.94 3.65 11.45
N ASN A 61 -16.51 2.39 11.35
CA ASN A 61 -17.31 1.24 10.91
C ASN A 61 -17.71 1.22 9.41
N VAL A 62 -17.15 2.10 8.58
CA VAL A 62 -17.32 2.01 7.11
C VAL A 62 -16.45 0.88 6.55
N ILE A 63 -17.06 0.03 5.71
CA ILE A 63 -16.36 -0.98 4.91
C ILE A 63 -16.39 -0.56 3.44
N ARG A 64 -15.25 -0.66 2.76
CA ARG A 64 -15.13 -0.36 1.32
C ARG A 64 -14.39 -1.49 0.62
N GLY A 65 -15.08 -2.25 -0.22
CA GLY A 65 -14.49 -3.37 -0.96
C GLY A 65 -15.49 -4.48 -1.27
N ILE A 66 -15.07 -5.59 -1.89
CA ILE A 66 -13.72 -5.81 -2.45
C ILE A 66 -13.69 -5.30 -3.89
N HIS A 67 -12.71 -4.45 -4.22
CA HIS A 67 -12.62 -3.79 -5.53
C HIS A 67 -11.28 -4.11 -6.21
N GLY A 68 -11.34 -4.62 -7.44
CA GLY A 68 -10.16 -4.90 -8.27
C GLY A 68 -10.51 -4.91 -9.75
N ASP A 69 -9.48 -4.80 -10.59
CA ASP A 69 -9.54 -4.95 -12.03
C ASP A 69 -8.20 -5.54 -12.52
N VAL A 70 -8.10 -5.83 -13.82
CA VAL A 70 -6.93 -6.51 -14.40
C VAL A 70 -5.76 -5.59 -14.78
N LYS A 71 -5.89 -4.27 -14.59
CA LYS A 71 -4.94 -3.27 -15.09
C LYS A 71 -4.26 -2.45 -13.99
N THR A 72 -4.97 -2.20 -12.89
CA THR A 72 -4.59 -1.15 -11.94
C THR A 72 -3.72 -1.68 -10.80
N TYR A 73 -2.51 -1.14 -10.68
CA TYR A 73 -1.69 -1.25 -9.48
C TYR A 73 -2.12 -0.19 -8.46
N LYS A 74 -2.16 -0.56 -7.18
CA LYS A 74 -2.61 0.31 -6.09
C LYS A 74 -1.55 0.38 -5.00
N LEU A 75 -1.12 1.59 -4.67
CA LEU A 75 -0.37 1.91 -3.47
C LEU A 75 -1.36 2.55 -2.47
N ALA A 76 -1.57 1.92 -1.32
CA ALA A 76 -2.57 2.36 -0.34
C ALA A 76 -1.93 2.51 1.04
N THR A 77 -2.35 3.52 1.79
CA THR A 77 -1.92 3.79 3.16
C THR A 77 -3.03 4.52 3.95
N CYS A 78 -2.85 4.65 5.26
CA CYS A 78 -3.63 5.52 6.12
C CYS A 78 -2.73 6.67 6.59
N VAL A 79 -3.13 7.91 6.31
CA VAL A 79 -2.38 9.10 6.72
C VAL A 79 -2.92 9.73 8.01
N TYR A 80 -4.10 9.29 8.46
CA TYR A 80 -4.74 9.74 9.69
C TYR A 80 -5.84 8.75 10.12
N GLY A 81 -5.83 8.40 11.41
CA GLY A 81 -6.74 7.39 11.97
C GLY A 81 -6.19 5.98 11.83
N GLU A 82 -7.06 5.00 11.64
CA GLU A 82 -6.67 3.60 11.46
C GLU A 82 -7.60 2.92 10.46
N ILE A 83 -7.04 2.04 9.63
CA ILE A 83 -7.81 1.15 8.76
C ILE A 83 -7.35 -0.30 8.89
N HIS A 84 -8.30 -1.21 8.70
CA HIS A 84 -8.01 -2.62 8.45
C HIS A 84 -7.91 -2.83 6.94
N GLN A 85 -6.72 -2.69 6.38
CA GLN A 85 -6.45 -2.96 4.97
C GLN A 85 -6.45 -4.48 4.74
N VAL A 86 -7.32 -4.96 3.85
CA VAL A 86 -7.38 -6.37 3.46
C VAL A 86 -7.07 -6.47 1.96
N VAL A 87 -6.11 -7.32 1.61
CA VAL A 87 -5.77 -7.65 0.22
C VAL A 87 -6.22 -9.08 -0.05
N VAL A 88 -6.98 -9.28 -1.12
CA VAL A 88 -7.48 -10.60 -1.53
C VAL A 88 -6.87 -10.97 -2.86
N ASP A 89 -6.34 -12.18 -2.97
CA ASP A 89 -5.80 -12.69 -4.21
C ASP A 89 -6.91 -13.23 -5.11
N CYS A 90 -7.26 -12.45 -6.13
CA CYS A 90 -8.29 -12.80 -7.10
C CYS A 90 -7.73 -13.47 -8.37
N ARG A 91 -6.45 -13.88 -8.40
CA ARG A 91 -5.82 -14.55 -9.55
C ARG A 91 -6.16 -16.04 -9.54
N LYS A 92 -6.89 -16.51 -10.55
CA LYS A 92 -7.41 -17.89 -10.60
C LYS A 92 -6.31 -18.96 -10.67
N ASP A 93 -5.16 -18.61 -11.21
CA ASP A 93 -3.98 -19.44 -11.39
C ASP A 93 -3.02 -19.38 -10.17
N SER A 94 -3.29 -18.53 -9.19
CA SER A 94 -2.45 -18.39 -8.01
C SER A 94 -2.68 -19.54 -7.02
N PRO A 95 -1.61 -20.07 -6.38
CA PRO A 95 -1.74 -21.04 -5.29
C PRO A 95 -2.48 -20.47 -4.07
N THR A 96 -2.59 -19.13 -3.98
CA THR A 96 -3.30 -18.42 -2.92
C THR A 96 -4.63 -17.83 -3.38
N TYR A 97 -5.23 -18.35 -4.45
CA TYR A 97 -6.53 -17.87 -4.93
C TYR A 97 -7.60 -17.84 -3.81
N LEU A 98 -8.28 -16.71 -3.70
CA LEU A 98 -9.27 -16.36 -2.66
C LEU A 98 -8.73 -16.33 -1.22
N LYS A 99 -7.43 -16.47 -1.02
CA LYS A 99 -6.79 -16.15 0.27
C LYS A 99 -6.61 -14.65 0.39
N TYR A 100 -6.48 -14.20 1.64
CA TYR A 100 -6.32 -12.80 1.96
C TYR A 100 -5.22 -12.61 3.01
N GLU A 101 -4.70 -11.39 3.05
CA GLU A 101 -3.83 -10.91 4.11
C GLU A 101 -4.35 -9.57 4.62
N LYS A 102 -4.24 -9.38 5.94
CA LYS A 102 -4.73 -8.19 6.63
C LYS A 102 -3.56 -7.40 7.21
N PHE A 103 -3.61 -6.09 7.01
CA PHE A 103 -2.67 -5.12 7.57
C PHE A 103 -3.46 -4.07 8.35
N ILE A 104 -3.06 -3.79 9.58
CA ILE A 104 -3.54 -2.61 10.31
C ILE A 104 -2.58 -1.47 9.94
N ILE A 105 -3.13 -0.36 9.43
CA ILE A 105 -2.34 0.80 8.99
C ILE A 105 -2.83 2.02 9.77
N ASN A 106 -1.92 2.70 10.48
CA ASN A 106 -2.14 3.90 11.28
C ASN A 106 -0.89 4.80 11.30
#